data_AF-A0A252CF66-F1
#
_entry.id   AF-A0A252CF66-F1
#
_cell.length_a   1.000
_cell.length_b   1.000
_cell.length_c   1.000
_cell.angle_alpha   90.00
_cell.angle_beta   90.00
_cell.angle_gamma   90.00
#
_symmetry.space_group_name_H-M   'P 1'
#
loop_
_entity.id
_entity.type
_entity.pdbx_description
1 polymer ?
#
loop_
_entity_poly.entity_id
_entity_poly.type
_entity_poly.pdbx_seq_one_letter_code
_entity_poly.pdbx_strand_id
1 'polypeptide(L)'
;MKPIKFYSRLQSEGKGVFTEQKAKTWLKEHKLAFEEVSIQRLTRDDIIHLLQLSEDGFESIISKRSSLYKNFILNGVLSPSMTLTECIELIQKYPALVRTPIIMDDKKLQVGFNEDSMRKFIPRPHRKVYRNFCLR
;
A
#
# COMPACT_ATOMS: atom_id res chain seq x y z
N MET A 1 9.01 -5.87 16.95
CA MET A 1 8.58 -5.08 15.78
C MET A 1 7.98 -6.08 14.81
N LYS A 2 6.72 -5.93 14.38
CA LYS A 2 6.18 -6.86 13.39
C LYS A 2 6.96 -6.71 12.06
N PRO A 3 7.10 -7.80 11.28
CA PRO A 3 7.71 -7.71 9.96
C PRO A 3 6.90 -6.76 9.06
N ILE A 4 7.56 -6.14 8.09
CA ILE A 4 6.87 -5.35 7.07
C ILE A 4 5.98 -6.31 6.27
N LYS A 5 4.69 -6.00 6.13
CA LYS A 5 3.82 -6.70 5.18
C LYS A 5 3.86 -5.98 3.84
N PHE A 6 4.05 -6.75 2.77
CA PHE A 6 4.09 -6.29 1.40
C PHE A 6 2.93 -6.91 0.62
N TYR A 7 1.87 -6.15 0.37
CA TYR A 7 0.74 -6.61 -0.44
C TYR A 7 0.95 -6.28 -1.91
N SER A 8 0.86 -7.31 -2.74
CA SER A 8 1.02 -7.23 -4.19
C SER A 8 -0.06 -8.02 -4.91
N ARG A 9 -0.23 -7.79 -6.22
CA ARG A 9 -1.23 -8.52 -7.00
C ARG A 9 -0.83 -9.96 -7.34
N LEU A 10 0.40 -10.40 -7.05
CA LEU A 10 0.97 -11.73 -7.32
C LEU A 10 0.45 -12.35 -8.64
N GLN A 11 1.25 -12.28 -9.71
CA GLN A 11 0.95 -12.83 -11.05
C GLN A 11 -0.01 -11.98 -11.91
N SER A 12 0.23 -10.68 -12.02
CA SER A 12 -0.33 -9.88 -13.13
C SER A 12 0.74 -9.67 -14.20
N GLU A 13 0.37 -9.52 -15.47
CA GLU A 13 1.22 -8.92 -16.50
C GLU A 13 0.75 -7.48 -16.77
N GLY A 14 1.66 -6.50 -16.85
CA GLY A 14 1.32 -5.09 -17.11
C GLY A 14 2.06 -4.05 -16.26
N LYS A 15 1.76 -2.76 -16.43
CA LYS A 15 2.48 -1.63 -15.77
C LYS A 15 2.50 -1.69 -14.24
N GLY A 16 1.48 -2.26 -13.60
CA GLY A 16 1.42 -2.40 -12.13
C GLY A 16 2.51 -3.32 -11.55
N VAL A 17 2.93 -4.31 -12.33
CA VAL A 17 3.96 -5.30 -11.97
C VAL A 17 5.32 -4.63 -11.80
N PHE A 18 5.62 -3.65 -12.64
CA PHE A 18 6.89 -2.94 -12.59
C PHE A 18 7.05 -2.11 -11.30
N THR A 19 5.97 -1.47 -10.84
CA THR A 19 5.97 -0.71 -9.59
C THR A 19 6.14 -1.61 -8.37
N GLU A 20 5.45 -2.76 -8.35
CA GLU A 20 5.60 -3.77 -7.31
C GLU A 20 7.03 -4.33 -7.27
N GLN A 21 7.60 -4.67 -8.44
CA GLN A 21 8.96 -5.17 -8.53
C GLN A 21 10.01 -4.14 -8.06
N LYS A 22 9.85 -2.86 -8.43
CA LYS A 22 10.72 -1.78 -7.95
C LYS A 22 10.71 -1.65 -6.43
N ALA A 23 9.52 -1.67 -5.83
CA ALA A 23 9.39 -1.59 -4.39
C ALA A 23 10.04 -2.80 -3.68
N LYS A 24 9.86 -3.99 -4.26
CA LYS A 24 10.46 -5.23 -3.77
C LYS A 24 11.98 -5.21 -3.83
N THR A 25 12.53 -4.76 -4.96
CA THR A 25 13.98 -4.58 -5.13
C THR A 25 14.52 -3.59 -4.11
N TRP A 26 13.85 -2.44 -3.93
CA TRP A 26 14.27 -1.43 -2.96
C TRP A 26 14.34 -2.00 -1.53
N LEU A 27 13.32 -2.75 -1.09
CA LEU A 27 13.31 -3.39 0.24
C LEU A 27 14.48 -4.37 0.40
N LYS A 28 14.79 -5.16 -0.65
CA LYS A 28 15.92 -6.11 -0.65
C LYS A 28 17.28 -5.40 -0.59
N GLU A 29 17.48 -4.37 -1.39
CA GLU A 29 18.71 -3.56 -1.42
C GLU A 29 18.99 -2.92 -0.04
N HIS A 30 17.94 -2.50 0.65
CA HIS A 30 18.01 -1.90 1.98
C HIS A 30 18.00 -2.94 3.11
N LYS A 31 18.06 -4.25 2.78
CA LYS A 31 18.09 -5.38 3.73
C LYS A 31 16.93 -5.34 4.74
N LEU A 32 15.75 -4.92 4.27
CA LEU A 32 14.54 -4.88 5.08
C LEU A 32 13.79 -6.20 4.92
N ALA A 33 13.59 -6.90 6.03
CA ALA A 33 12.78 -8.12 6.04
C ALA A 33 11.29 -7.78 5.84
N PHE A 34 10.63 -8.48 4.93
CA PHE A 34 9.20 -8.34 4.67
C PHE A 34 8.55 -9.69 4.35
N GLU A 35 7.27 -9.78 4.68
CA GLU A 35 6.38 -10.86 4.29
C GLU A 35 5.57 -10.42 3.07
N GLU A 36 5.60 -11.21 1.99
CA GLU A 36 4.79 -10.94 0.82
C GLU A 36 3.43 -11.63 0.92
N VAL A 37 2.38 -10.85 0.75
CA VAL A 37 0.99 -11.29 0.88
C VAL A 37 0.24 -10.91 -0.39
N SER A 38 -0.63 -11.79 -0.88
CA SER A 38 -1.54 -11.44 -1.98
C SER A 38 -2.50 -10.35 -1.50
N ILE A 39 -2.77 -9.34 -2.33
CA ILE A 39 -3.83 -8.36 -2.07
C ILE A 39 -5.22 -9.04 -1.88
N GLN A 40 -5.41 -10.22 -2.49
CA GLN A 40 -6.63 -11.02 -2.35
C GLN A 40 -6.81 -11.62 -0.93
N ARG A 41 -5.75 -11.61 -0.12
CA ARG A 41 -5.75 -12.12 1.26
C ARG A 41 -5.78 -11.00 2.30
N LEU A 42 -6.19 -9.78 1.92
CA LEU A 42 -6.41 -8.68 2.86
C LEU A 42 -7.46 -9.09 3.89
N THR A 43 -7.05 -9.21 5.14
CA THR A 43 -7.97 -9.48 6.25
C THR A 43 -8.68 -8.20 6.68
N ARG A 44 -9.79 -8.34 7.41
CA ARG A 44 -10.49 -7.20 8.02
C ARG A 44 -9.55 -6.34 8.87
N ASP A 45 -8.70 -6.98 9.67
CA ASP A 45 -7.75 -6.29 10.55
C ASP A 45 -6.68 -5.54 9.76
N ASP A 46 -6.21 -6.12 8.64
CA ASP A 46 -5.26 -5.44 7.76
C ASP A 46 -5.88 -4.18 7.14
N ILE A 47 -7.15 -4.25 6.74
CA ILE A 47 -7.87 -3.11 6.15
C ILE A 47 -8.11 -2.01 7.19
N ILE A 48 -8.49 -2.38 8.42
CA ILE A 48 -8.63 -1.43 9.53
C ILE A 48 -7.29 -0.75 9.81
N HIS A 49 -6.21 -1.52 9.91
CA HIS A 49 -4.88 -0.98 10.16
C HIS A 49 -4.41 -0.05 9.05
N LEU A 50 -4.67 -0.43 7.79
CA LEU A 50 -4.38 0.38 6.63
C LEU A 50 -5.14 1.72 6.66
N LEU A 51 -6.43 1.71 7.00
CA LEU A 51 -7.24 2.92 7.12
C LEU A 51 -6.82 3.80 8.31
N GLN A 52 -6.33 3.21 9.40
CA GLN A 52 -5.80 3.94 10.56
C GLN A 52 -4.47 4.65 10.26
N LEU A 53 -3.65 4.08 9.39
CA LEU A 53 -2.35 4.64 9.02
C LEU A 53 -2.40 5.61 7.84
N SER A 54 -3.55 5.76 7.20
CA SER A 54 -3.69 6.60 6.01
C SER A 54 -4.07 8.04 6.37
N GLU A 55 -3.61 9.01 5.57
CA GLU A 55 -3.79 10.45 5.86
C GLU A 55 -5.25 10.88 5.62
N ASP A 56 -5.81 10.53 4.46
CA ASP A 56 -7.19 10.87 4.07
C ASP A 56 -8.11 9.64 4.07
N GLY A 57 -7.87 8.69 4.98
CA GLY A 57 -8.69 7.48 5.10
C GLY A 57 -8.74 6.68 3.79
N PHE A 58 -9.96 6.36 3.36
CA PHE A 58 -10.25 5.57 2.16
C PHE A 58 -9.76 6.20 0.85
N GLU A 59 -9.77 7.54 0.74
CA GLU A 59 -9.43 8.25 -0.50
C GLU A 59 -7.96 8.13 -0.91
N SER A 60 -7.07 8.03 0.07
CA SER A 60 -5.62 7.96 -0.15
C SER A 60 -5.13 6.57 -0.60
N ILE A 61 -5.95 5.54 -0.41
CA ILE A 61 -5.58 4.13 -0.60
C ILE A 61 -6.12 3.55 -1.91
N ILE A 62 -7.17 4.15 -2.46
CA ILE A 62 -7.87 3.68 -3.66
C ILE A 62 -7.16 4.04 -4.98
N SER A 63 -7.34 3.18 -5.97
CA SER A 63 -6.84 3.37 -7.33
C SER A 63 -7.84 4.17 -8.16
N LYS A 64 -7.82 5.51 -8.01
CA LYS A 64 -8.73 6.46 -8.70
C LYS A 64 -8.67 6.38 -10.24
N ARG A 65 -7.59 5.83 -10.80
CA ARG A 65 -7.40 5.68 -12.25
C ARG A 65 -8.01 4.38 -12.81
N SER A 66 -8.43 3.44 -11.95
CA SER A 66 -8.97 2.16 -12.38
C SER A 66 -10.36 2.31 -13.02
N SER A 67 -10.66 1.46 -14.01
CA SER A 67 -12.01 1.35 -14.58
C SER A 67 -13.04 0.97 -13.50
N LEU A 68 -12.65 0.11 -12.56
CA LEU A 68 -13.47 -0.31 -11.43
C LEU A 68 -13.90 0.89 -10.57
N TYR A 69 -12.97 1.76 -10.20
CA TYR A 69 -13.28 2.98 -9.45
C TYR A 69 -14.26 3.87 -10.19
N LYS A 70 -14.01 4.14 -11.48
CA LYS A 70 -14.90 4.96 -12.33
C LYS A 70 -16.31 4.37 -12.39
N ASN A 71 -16.43 3.07 -12.59
CA ASN A 71 -17.71 2.38 -12.62
C ASN A 71 -18.45 2.47 -11.28
N PHE A 72 -17.76 2.33 -10.15
CA PHE A 72 -18.40 2.39 -8.84
C PHE A 72 -18.88 3.80 -8.48
N ILE A 73 -18.15 4.84 -8.87
CA ILE A 73 -18.62 6.23 -8.77
C ILE A 73 -19.87 6.43 -9.62
N LEU A 74 -19.86 6.02 -10.90
CA LEU A 74 -20.98 6.23 -11.82
C LEU A 74 -22.26 5.51 -11.37
N ASN A 75 -22.13 4.35 -10.74
CA ASN A 75 -23.26 3.57 -10.24
C ASN A 75 -23.65 3.90 -8.78
N GLY A 76 -23.02 4.90 -8.16
CA GLY A 76 -23.31 5.30 -6.78
C GLY A 76 -22.88 4.28 -5.71
N VAL A 77 -22.06 3.29 -6.06
CA VAL A 77 -21.52 2.29 -5.13
C VAL A 77 -20.45 2.91 -4.22
N LEU A 78 -19.66 3.84 -4.76
CA LEU A 78 -18.64 4.57 -4.02
C LEU A 78 -19.12 6.01 -3.80
N SER A 79 -19.26 6.41 -2.54
CA SER A 79 -19.78 7.71 -2.13
C SER A 79 -18.91 8.32 -1.02
N PRO A 80 -18.76 9.65 -0.96
CA PRO A 80 -18.10 10.33 0.15
C PRO A 80 -18.77 10.08 1.52
N SER A 81 -20.03 9.66 1.53
CA SER A 81 -20.82 9.43 2.74
C SER A 81 -20.72 8.00 3.30
N MET A 82 -19.82 7.16 2.76
CA MET A 82 -19.68 5.78 3.21
C MET A 82 -19.15 5.70 4.65
N THR A 83 -19.73 4.79 5.42
CA THR A 83 -19.27 4.43 6.75
C THR A 83 -17.99 3.61 6.68
N LEU A 84 -17.25 3.56 7.80
CA LEU A 84 -16.05 2.73 7.91
C LEU A 84 -16.31 1.25 7.59
N THR A 85 -17.46 0.72 8.03
CA THR A 85 -17.85 -0.67 7.79
C THR A 85 -18.06 -0.93 6.30
N GLU A 86 -18.78 -0.04 5.60
CA GLU A 86 -19.01 -0.17 4.15
C GLU A 86 -17.70 -0.08 3.36
N CYS A 87 -16.78 0.81 3.77
CA CYS A 87 -15.44 0.89 3.18
C CYS A 87 -14.66 -0.42 3.35
N ILE A 88 -14.70 -1.01 4.55
CA ILE A 88 -14.04 -2.28 4.84
C ILE A 88 -14.62 -3.42 3.99
N GLU A 89 -15.95 -3.52 3.93
CA GLU A 89 -16.64 -4.54 3.14
C GLU A 89 -16.36 -4.39 1.64
N LEU A 90 -16.35 -3.15 1.14
CA LEU A 90 -16.03 -2.86 -0.25
C LEU A 90 -14.61 -3.28 -0.61
N ILE A 91 -13.62 -3.03 0.26
CA ILE A 91 -12.24 -3.44 0.04
C ILE A 91 -12.09 -4.97 0.10
N GLN A 92 -12.76 -5.64 1.05
CA GLN A 92 -12.73 -7.10 1.13
C GLN A 92 -13.32 -7.74 -0.13
N LYS A 93 -14.43 -7.19 -0.64
CA LYS A 93 -15.11 -7.70 -1.83
C LYS A 93 -14.34 -7.38 -3.11
N TYR A 94 -13.71 -6.21 -3.17
CA TYR A 94 -13.00 -5.72 -4.34
C TYR A 94 -11.59 -5.22 -3.99
N PRO A 95 -10.67 -6.10 -3.59
CA PRO A 95 -9.30 -5.71 -3.20
C PRO A 95 -8.52 -5.05 -4.34
N ALA A 96 -8.91 -5.32 -5.59
CA ALA A 96 -8.38 -4.66 -6.79
C ALA A 96 -8.62 -3.13 -6.81
N LEU A 97 -9.57 -2.63 -6.02
CA LEU A 97 -9.83 -1.20 -5.85
C LEU A 97 -8.67 -0.48 -5.16
N VAL A 98 -7.89 -1.18 -4.33
CA VAL A 98 -6.77 -0.61 -3.59
C VAL A 98 -5.54 -0.51 -4.51
N ARG A 99 -4.78 0.59 -4.37
CA ARG A 99 -3.53 0.80 -5.10
C ARG A 99 -2.43 -0.09 -4.51
N THR A 100 -1.69 -0.78 -5.36
CA THR A 100 -0.54 -1.62 -4.98
C THR A 100 0.77 -1.08 -5.57
N PRO A 101 1.95 -1.42 -5.01
CA PRO A 101 2.17 -2.21 -3.79
C PRO A 101 1.66 -1.49 -2.53
N ILE A 102 1.23 -2.24 -1.51
CA ILE A 102 0.96 -1.71 -0.18
C ILE A 102 2.04 -2.25 0.75
N ILE A 103 2.70 -1.36 1.47
CA ILE A 103 3.85 -1.69 2.30
C ILE A 103 3.53 -1.12 3.66
N MET A 104 3.36 -1.98 4.66
CA MET A 104 2.97 -1.52 5.99
C MET A 104 3.67 -2.28 7.11
N ASP A 105 3.99 -1.56 8.17
CA ASP A 105 4.38 -2.12 9.47
C ASP A 105 3.42 -1.61 10.57
N ASP A 106 3.76 -1.80 11.84
CA ASP A 106 2.94 -1.35 12.97
C ASP A 106 2.57 0.15 12.93
N LYS A 107 3.42 1.00 12.33
CA LYS A 107 3.34 2.47 12.43
C LYS A 107 3.44 3.21 11.10
N LYS A 108 3.75 2.52 10.00
CA LYS A 108 4.08 3.15 8.72
C LYS A 108 3.31 2.45 7.63
N LEU A 109 2.71 3.25 6.76
CA LEU A 109 2.01 2.79 5.57
C LEU A 109 2.57 3.49 4.34
N GLN A 110 2.81 2.75 3.28
CA GLN A 110 3.11 3.28 1.96
C GLN A 110 2.21 2.58 0.94
N VAL A 111 1.42 3.38 0.21
CA VAL A 111 0.56 2.90 -0.85
C VAL A 111 1.14 3.33 -2.19
N GLY A 112 1.34 2.39 -3.11
CA GLY A 112 2.16 2.59 -4.31
C GLY A 112 3.65 2.70 -3.97
N PHE A 113 4.49 2.92 -4.98
CA PHE A 113 5.93 3.09 -4.78
C PHE A 113 6.35 4.54 -5.00
N ASN A 114 7.03 5.10 -4.01
CA ASN A 114 7.81 6.33 -4.09
C ASN A 114 9.05 6.14 -3.23
N GLU A 115 10.24 6.29 -3.81
CA GLU A 115 11.50 5.92 -3.17
C GLU A 115 11.79 6.77 -1.93
N ASP A 116 11.56 8.09 -1.98
CA ASP A 116 11.78 8.98 -0.85
C ASP A 116 10.88 8.63 0.33
N SER A 117 9.61 8.33 0.04
CA SER A 117 8.62 7.95 1.04
C SER A 117 8.95 6.58 1.66
N MET A 118 9.58 5.67 0.91
CA MET A 118 10.01 4.36 1.40
C MET A 118 11.10 4.45 2.48
N ARG A 119 11.92 5.50 2.50
CA ARG A 119 12.97 5.70 3.50
C ARG A 119 12.46 5.69 4.94
N LYS A 120 11.16 5.95 5.16
CA LYS A 120 10.54 5.85 6.49
C LYS A 120 10.65 4.44 7.09
N PHE A 121 10.71 3.39 6.28
CA PHE A 121 10.87 2.00 6.73
C PHE A 121 12.28 1.66 7.21
N ILE A 122 13.28 2.48 6.89
CA ILE A 122 14.66 2.28 7.37
C ILE A 122 14.68 2.49 8.90
N PRO A 123 15.16 1.50 9.69
CA PRO A 123 15.23 1.61 11.14
C PRO A 123 16.10 2.80 11.58
N ARG A 124 15.70 3.46 12.67
CA ARG A 124 16.36 4.67 13.17
C ARG A 124 17.90 4.59 13.27
N PRO A 125 18.53 3.49 13.74
CA PRO A 125 19.98 3.39 13.83
C PRO A 125 20.70 3.53 12.48
N HIS A 126 20.04 3.14 11.38
CA HIS A 126 20.63 3.14 10.04
C HIS A 126 20.38 4.42 9.24
N ARG A 127 19.57 5.37 9.76
CA ARG A 127 19.21 6.61 9.03
C ARG A 127 20.36 7.58 8.82
N LYS A 128 21.40 7.58 9.68
CA LYS A 128 22.56 8.47 9.55
C LYS A 128 23.36 8.22 8.27
N VAL A 129 23.37 6.98 7.77
CA VAL A 129 24.12 6.59 6.57
C VAL A 129 23.49 7.19 5.30
N TYR A 130 22.16 7.28 5.24
CA TYR A 130 21.43 7.75 4.05
C TYR A 130 21.46 9.28 3.86
N ARG A 131 21.74 10.06 4.91
CA ARG A 131 21.84 11.53 4.79
C ARG A 131 23.06 11.96 3.98
N ASN A 132 24.11 11.13 3.94
CA ASN A 132 25.36 11.43 3.23
C ASN A 132 25.35 10.99 1.77
N PHE A 133 24.39 10.17 1.34
CA PHE A 133 24.31 9.67 -0.04
C PHE A 133 23.58 10.64 -0.99
N CYS A 134 22.82 11.60 -0.47
CA CYS A 134 22.11 12.63 -1.26
C CYS A 134 22.93 13.92 -1.49
N LEU A 135 24.20 13.97 -1.10
CA LEU A 135 25.10 15.12 -1.31
C LEU A 135 26.22 14.83 -2.33
N ARG A 136 26.00 13.91 -3.27
CA ARG A 136 26.91 13.69 -4.40
C ARG A 136 26.15 13.78 -5.71
#